data_AF-A0A7C5K6L6-F1
#
_entry.id   AF-A0A7C5K6L6-F1
#
_cell.length_a   1.000
_cell.length_b   1.000
_cell.length_c   1.000
_cell.angle_alpha   90.00
_cell.angle_beta   90.00
_cell.angle_gamma   90.00
#
_symmetry.space_group_name_H-M   'P 1'
#
loop_
_entity.id
_entity.type
_entity.pdbx_description
1 polymer ?
#
loop_
_entity_poly.entity_id
_entity_poly.type
_entity_poly.pdbx_seq_one_letter_code
_entity_poly.pdbx_strand_id
1 'polypeptide(L)'
;MDIKAAMQKYTWVNEDYVWKAVPRETDMLTRKVWEYYTGGYFLRIIRNSEVTVPLQACLMITQKDLEQKVHNIIVAEENSKAHVIAGCLQHPEVRGAAHIGVTEIYVKRGATLNLTMVHNWAEDTFVRPISAVVIENGGTFISNYICLKPVRNLQMYP
;
A
#
# COMPACT_ATOMS: atom_id res chain seq x y z
N MET A 1 10.11 5.60 -2.07
CA MET A 1 10.70 5.31 -3.40
C MET A 1 9.83 4.32 -4.13
N ASP A 2 10.01 4.12 -5.43
CA ASP A 2 9.31 3.03 -6.13
C ASP A 2 9.80 1.65 -5.62
N ILE A 3 8.89 0.68 -5.50
CA ILE A 3 9.18 -0.65 -4.96
C ILE A 3 10.18 -1.42 -5.82
N LYS A 4 10.10 -1.34 -7.16
CA LYS A 4 11.03 -2.06 -8.04
C LYS A 4 12.43 -1.48 -7.91
N ALA A 5 12.54 -0.16 -7.78
CA ALA A 5 13.81 0.50 -7.47
C ALA A 5 14.36 0.09 -6.10
N ALA A 6 13.50 -0.04 -5.08
CA ALA A 6 13.91 -0.52 -3.75
C ALA A 6 14.44 -1.95 -3.79
N MET A 7 13.76 -2.85 -4.51
CA MET A 7 14.15 -4.26 -4.68
C MET A 7 15.50 -4.41 -5.41
N GLN A 8 15.80 -3.51 -6.35
CA GLN A 8 17.10 -3.49 -7.04
C GLN A 8 18.21 -2.93 -6.15
N LYS A 9 17.91 -1.87 -5.38
CA LYS A 9 18.90 -1.18 -4.55
C LYS A 9 19.21 -1.92 -3.24
N TYR A 10 18.23 -2.59 -2.68
CA TYR A 10 18.29 -3.23 -1.36
C TYR A 10 17.85 -4.69 -1.50
N THR A 11 18.79 -5.59 -1.75
CA THR A 11 18.52 -7.02 -2.01
C THR A 11 17.69 -7.67 -0.90
N TRP A 12 17.93 -7.30 0.35
CA TRP A 12 17.17 -7.76 1.52
C TRP A 12 15.67 -7.42 1.48
N VAL A 13 15.24 -6.42 0.71
CA VAL A 13 13.80 -6.12 0.54
C VAL A 13 13.06 -7.32 -0.05
N ASN A 14 13.66 -7.99 -1.03
CA ASN A 14 13.08 -9.17 -1.67
C ASN A 14 12.99 -10.35 -0.70
N GLU A 15 14.04 -10.54 0.10
CA GLU A 15 14.20 -11.70 0.96
C GLU A 15 13.31 -11.59 2.21
N ASP A 16 13.21 -10.40 2.79
CA ASP A 16 12.60 -10.18 4.10
C ASP A 16 11.13 -9.72 4.04
N TYR A 17 10.71 -9.05 2.95
CA TYR A 17 9.46 -8.29 2.95
C TYR A 17 8.53 -8.53 1.76
N VAL A 18 9.06 -8.84 0.58
CA VAL A 18 8.24 -8.99 -0.63
C VAL A 18 7.45 -10.31 -0.61
N TRP A 19 6.12 -10.23 -0.63
CA TRP A 19 5.17 -11.36 -0.60
C TRP A 19 5.28 -12.26 0.64
N LYS A 20 5.61 -11.69 1.81
CA LYS A 20 5.72 -12.42 3.08
C LYS A 20 4.49 -12.29 3.95
N ALA A 21 3.93 -11.08 4.07
CA ALA A 21 2.73 -10.81 4.84
C ALA A 21 1.47 -11.15 4.02
N VAL A 22 1.51 -10.93 2.71
CA VAL A 22 0.47 -11.39 1.77
C VAL A 22 1.10 -12.46 0.87
N PRO A 23 0.81 -13.75 1.08
CA PRO A 23 1.29 -14.80 0.18
C PRO A 23 0.77 -14.61 -1.24
N ARG A 24 1.65 -14.73 -2.24
CA ARG A 24 1.31 -14.54 -3.66
C ARG A 24 0.31 -15.55 -4.23
N GLU A 25 0.06 -16.64 -3.51
CA GLU A 25 -0.80 -17.75 -3.92
C GLU A 25 -2.14 -17.77 -3.15
N THR A 26 -2.43 -16.72 -2.37
CA THR A 26 -3.66 -16.63 -1.58
C THR A 26 -4.92 -16.72 -2.44
N ASP A 27 -4.94 -16.02 -3.58
CA ASP A 27 -6.07 -16.01 -4.51
C ASP A 27 -5.65 -15.59 -5.93
N MET A 28 -6.62 -15.51 -6.83
CA MET A 28 -6.39 -15.06 -8.21
C MET A 28 -5.91 -13.60 -8.30
N LEU A 29 -6.31 -12.71 -7.37
CA LEU A 29 -5.97 -11.29 -7.43
C LEU A 29 -4.53 -11.03 -6.98
N THR A 30 -4.12 -11.64 -5.87
CA THR A 30 -2.75 -11.64 -5.35
C THR A 30 -1.79 -12.22 -6.38
N ARG A 31 -2.12 -13.36 -7.00
CA ARG A 31 -1.34 -13.94 -8.10
C ARG A 31 -1.22 -12.98 -9.30
N LYS A 32 -2.32 -12.35 -9.70
CA LYS A 32 -2.34 -11.38 -10.79
C LYS A 32 -1.47 -10.15 -10.50
N VAL A 33 -1.50 -9.65 -9.27
CA VAL A 33 -0.61 -8.55 -8.87
C VAL A 33 0.84 -9.03 -8.88
N TRP A 34 1.16 -10.20 -8.34
CA TRP A 34 2.52 -10.76 -8.36
C TRP A 34 3.11 -10.85 -9.76
N GLU A 35 2.33 -11.35 -10.72
CA GLU A 35 2.78 -11.52 -12.12
C GLU A 35 2.89 -10.19 -12.88
N TYR A 36 2.04 -9.19 -12.57
CA TYR A 36 1.83 -8.04 -13.46
C TYR A 36 1.84 -6.64 -12.80
N TYR A 37 2.28 -6.49 -11.55
CA TYR A 37 2.36 -5.15 -10.94
C TYR A 37 3.39 -4.26 -11.67
N THR A 38 3.02 -3.00 -11.88
CA THR A 38 3.86 -2.06 -12.64
C THR A 38 4.76 -1.23 -11.74
N GLY A 39 4.38 -1.04 -10.47
CA GLY A 39 5.16 -0.34 -9.47
C GLY A 39 4.44 -0.33 -8.12
N GLY A 40 4.74 0.67 -7.30
CA GLY A 40 4.19 0.83 -5.96
C GLY A 40 5.18 1.57 -5.08
N TYR A 41 4.81 1.88 -3.85
CA TYR A 41 5.72 2.59 -2.95
C TYR A 41 6.40 1.66 -1.96
N PHE A 42 7.69 1.90 -1.75
CA PHE A 42 8.46 1.41 -0.61
C PHE A 42 8.72 2.58 0.34
N LEU A 43 8.24 2.43 1.59
CA LEU A 43 8.49 3.34 2.70
C LEU A 43 9.21 2.59 3.82
N ARG A 44 10.37 3.11 4.23
CA ARG A 44 11.11 2.63 5.40
C ARG A 44 11.31 3.77 6.38
N ILE A 45 10.77 3.63 7.58
CA ILE A 45 10.95 4.58 8.66
C ILE A 45 12.11 4.06 9.50
N ILE A 46 13.17 4.87 9.64
CA ILE A 46 14.43 4.42 10.22
C ILE A 46 14.30 4.17 11.73
N ARG A 47 15.06 3.22 12.25
CA ARG A 47 15.08 2.85 13.67
C ARG A 47 15.30 4.08 14.56
N ASN A 48 14.60 4.15 15.69
CA ASN A 48 14.70 5.24 16.68
C ASN A 48 14.43 6.65 16.10
N SER A 49 13.68 6.76 15.01
CA SER A 49 13.32 8.05 14.42
C SER A 49 11.84 8.39 14.65
N GLU A 50 11.57 9.69 14.81
CA GLU A 50 10.21 10.23 14.83
C GLU A 50 10.02 11.17 13.64
N VAL A 51 9.11 10.80 12.74
CA VAL A 51 8.75 11.64 11.60
C VAL A 51 7.65 12.60 12.05
N THR A 52 8.01 13.87 12.21
CA THR A 52 7.13 14.92 12.75
C THR A 52 6.11 15.46 11.73
N VAL A 53 6.32 15.20 10.44
CA VAL A 53 5.42 15.59 9.34
C VAL A 53 5.00 14.35 8.57
N PRO A 54 3.71 14.17 8.22
CA PRO A 54 3.28 12.95 7.56
C PRO A 54 4.00 12.68 6.23
N LEU A 55 4.45 11.44 6.05
CA LEU A 55 4.93 10.95 4.77
C LEU A 55 3.74 10.78 3.83
N GLN A 56 3.90 11.17 2.57
CA GLN A 56 2.82 11.10 1.58
C GLN A 56 3.19 10.15 0.44
N ALA A 57 2.26 9.28 0.09
CA ALA A 57 2.34 8.45 -1.10
C ALA A 57 1.05 8.65 -1.91
N CYS A 58 1.18 8.76 -3.23
CA CYS A 58 0.03 8.98 -4.10
C CYS A 58 0.11 8.04 -5.31
N LEU A 59 -1.00 7.37 -5.59
CA LEU A 59 -1.21 6.56 -6.77
C LEU A 59 -2.39 7.14 -7.54
N MET A 60 -2.17 7.44 -8.82
CA MET A 60 -3.21 8.01 -9.68
C MET A 60 -3.44 7.14 -10.91
N ILE A 61 -4.70 6.87 -11.22
CA ILE A 61 -5.13 6.30 -12.50
C ILE A 61 -5.42 7.44 -13.47
N THR A 62 -4.77 7.45 -14.63
CA THR A 62 -4.85 8.54 -15.61
C THR A 62 -5.48 8.12 -16.95
N GLN A 63 -5.78 6.84 -17.13
CA GLN A 63 -6.33 6.30 -18.38
C GLN A 63 -7.61 5.49 -18.11
N LYS A 64 -8.57 5.60 -19.03
CA LYS A 64 -9.80 4.80 -19.01
C LYS A 64 -9.48 3.33 -19.24
N ASP A 65 -10.21 2.46 -18.55
CA ASP A 65 -10.11 1.00 -18.64
C ASP A 65 -8.72 0.46 -18.23
N LEU A 66 -7.88 1.30 -17.62
CA LEU A 66 -6.61 0.88 -17.04
C LEU A 66 -6.87 0.03 -15.80
N GLU A 67 -6.26 -1.14 -15.76
CA GLU A 67 -6.17 -1.94 -14.55
C GLU A 67 -4.83 -1.69 -13.85
N GLN A 68 -4.83 -0.78 -12.88
CA GLN A 68 -3.68 -0.47 -12.05
C GLN A 68 -3.42 -1.61 -11.07
N LYS A 69 -2.23 -2.20 -11.16
CA LYS A 69 -1.74 -3.26 -10.27
C LYS A 69 -0.50 -2.74 -9.55
N VAL A 70 -0.59 -2.63 -8.22
CA VAL A 70 0.48 -2.05 -7.41
C VAL A 70 0.83 -2.95 -6.23
N HIS A 71 2.10 -2.93 -5.85
CA HIS A 71 2.62 -3.62 -4.68
C HIS A 71 3.38 -2.63 -3.81
N ASN A 72 2.82 -2.34 -2.65
CA ASN A 72 3.36 -1.40 -1.69
C ASN A 72 3.93 -2.13 -0.49
N ILE A 73 5.00 -1.59 0.07
CA ILE A 73 5.62 -2.10 1.31
C ILE A 73 5.91 -0.92 2.23
N ILE A 74 5.49 -1.04 3.49
CA ILE A 74 5.82 -0.11 4.57
C ILE A 74 6.55 -0.87 5.67
N VAL A 75 7.75 -0.42 6.02
CA VAL A 75 8.53 -0.95 7.14
C VAL A 75 8.75 0.16 8.16
N ALA A 76 8.09 0.07 9.31
CA ALA A 76 8.37 0.90 10.48
C ALA A 76 9.39 0.16 11.35
N GLU A 77 10.66 0.58 11.28
CA GLU A 77 11.76 -0.04 12.03
C GLU A 77 11.61 0.15 13.53
N GLU A 78 12.40 -0.59 14.30
CA GLU A 78 12.32 -0.61 15.77
C GLU A 78 12.28 0.80 16.39
N ASN A 79 11.36 1.00 17.35
CA ASN A 79 11.12 2.26 18.06
C ASN A 79 10.88 3.48 17.16
N SER A 80 10.55 3.29 15.88
CA SER A 80 10.23 4.40 14.99
C SER A 80 8.80 4.88 15.18
N LYS A 81 8.52 6.16 14.88
CA LYS A 81 7.19 6.75 14.91
C LYS A 81 6.93 7.52 13.62
N ALA A 82 5.82 7.23 12.95
CA ALA A 82 5.45 7.96 11.75
C ALA A 82 3.94 7.98 11.50
N HIS A 83 3.54 8.98 10.72
CA HIS A 83 2.24 9.02 10.05
C HIS A 83 2.45 8.97 8.54
N VAL A 84 1.78 8.04 7.88
CA VAL A 84 1.72 7.92 6.43
C VAL A 84 0.33 8.28 5.96
N ILE A 85 0.23 9.16 4.97
CA ILE A 85 -1.00 9.47 4.24
C ILE A 85 -0.85 8.92 2.82
N ALA A 86 -1.62 7.88 2.50
CA ALA A 86 -1.65 7.26 1.19
C ALA A 86 -2.91 7.67 0.43
N GLY A 87 -2.75 8.33 -0.71
CA GLY A 87 -3.83 8.70 -1.62
C GLY A 87 -3.91 7.74 -2.80
N CYS A 88 -5.09 7.17 -3.06
CA CYS A 88 -5.38 6.44 -4.28
C CYS A 88 -6.55 7.11 -4.99
N LEU A 89 -6.30 7.63 -6.19
CA LEU A 89 -7.26 8.46 -6.89
C LEU A 89 -7.25 8.26 -8.39
N GLN A 90 -8.28 8.79 -9.04
CA GLN A 90 -8.47 8.75 -10.47
C GLN A 90 -8.52 10.17 -11.03
N HIS A 91 -7.90 10.38 -12.19
CA HIS A 91 -7.99 11.64 -12.91
C HIS A 91 -9.47 11.98 -13.22
N PRO A 92 -9.91 13.24 -13.09
CA PRO A 92 -11.34 13.59 -13.20
C PRO A 92 -12.03 13.17 -14.51
N GLU A 93 -11.29 13.09 -15.60
CA GLU A 93 -11.81 12.70 -16.93
C GLU A 93 -11.91 11.19 -17.12
N VAL A 94 -11.26 10.39 -16.28
CA VAL A 94 -11.32 8.94 -16.34
C VAL A 94 -12.62 8.50 -15.66
N ARG A 95 -13.51 7.83 -16.42
CA ARG A 95 -14.85 7.46 -15.93
C ARG A 95 -14.91 6.05 -15.31
N GLY A 96 -14.03 5.15 -15.71
CA GLY A 96 -13.98 3.77 -15.22
C GLY A 96 -12.59 3.16 -15.39
N ALA A 97 -12.20 2.34 -14.42
CA ALA A 97 -10.90 1.69 -14.32
C ALA A 97 -10.95 0.55 -13.28
N ALA A 98 -9.81 -0.11 -13.06
CA ALA A 98 -9.65 -1.04 -11.95
C ALA A 98 -8.37 -0.74 -11.16
N HIS A 99 -8.46 -0.86 -9.84
CA HIS A 99 -7.33 -0.75 -8.92
C HIS A 99 -7.22 -2.04 -8.10
N ILE A 100 -6.12 -2.77 -8.25
CA ILE A 100 -5.78 -3.95 -7.47
C ILE A 100 -4.46 -3.65 -6.76
N GLY A 101 -4.51 -3.43 -5.45
CA GLY A 101 -3.37 -2.94 -4.69
C GLY A 101 -3.04 -3.86 -3.54
N VAL A 102 -1.84 -4.43 -3.54
CA VAL A 102 -1.31 -5.19 -2.39
C VAL A 102 -0.47 -4.24 -1.53
N THR A 103 -0.71 -4.21 -0.23
CA THR A 103 0.10 -3.43 0.72
C THR A 103 0.53 -4.31 1.89
N GLU A 104 1.83 -4.53 2.03
CA GLU A 104 2.42 -5.28 3.15
C GLU A 104 3.03 -4.30 4.15
N ILE A 105 2.63 -4.43 5.42
CA ILE A 105 3.00 -3.48 6.47
C ILE A 105 3.72 -4.24 7.57
N TYR A 106 4.91 -3.78 7.93
CA TYR A 106 5.77 -4.38 8.94
C TYR A 106 6.05 -3.35 10.04
N VAL A 107 5.46 -3.56 11.21
CA VAL A 107 5.65 -2.72 12.40
C VAL A 107 6.57 -3.46 13.35
N LYS A 108 7.84 -3.04 13.38
CA LYS A 108 8.87 -3.66 14.20
C LYS A 108 8.69 -3.32 15.68
N ARG A 109 9.45 -4.01 16.54
CA ARG A 109 9.40 -3.85 17.99
C ARG A 109 9.34 -2.37 18.42
N GLY A 110 8.38 -2.02 19.26
CA GLY A 110 8.22 -0.65 19.79
C GLY A 110 7.87 0.44 18.78
N ALA A 111 7.68 0.11 17.49
CA ALA A 111 7.36 1.10 16.46
C ALA A 111 5.88 1.51 16.51
N THR A 112 5.58 2.76 16.16
CA THR A 112 4.21 3.26 16.00
C THR A 112 4.00 3.77 14.58
N LEU A 113 3.05 3.17 13.87
CA LEU A 113 2.69 3.57 12.52
C LEU A 113 1.21 3.95 12.45
N ASN A 114 0.95 5.22 12.12
CA ASN A 114 -0.36 5.68 11.70
C ASN A 114 -0.42 5.64 10.17
N LEU A 115 -1.43 4.97 9.62
CA LEU A 115 -1.71 4.97 8.19
C LEU A 115 -3.10 5.57 7.94
N THR A 116 -3.16 6.65 7.18
CA THR A 116 -4.40 7.21 6.65
C THR A 116 -4.47 6.95 5.15
N MET A 117 -5.44 6.17 4.72
CA MET A 117 -5.72 5.91 3.30
C MET A 117 -6.90 6.76 2.84
N VAL A 118 -6.69 7.55 1.79
CA VAL A 118 -7.72 8.40 1.18
C VAL A 118 -7.96 7.93 -0.25
N HIS A 119 -9.18 7.44 -0.50
CA HIS A 119 -9.64 6.91 -1.78
C HIS A 119 -10.60 7.91 -2.44
N ASN A 120 -10.36 8.23 -3.71
CA ASN A 120 -11.22 9.10 -4.52
C ASN A 120 -11.33 8.56 -5.95
N TRP A 121 -12.38 7.79 -6.20
CA TRP A 121 -12.59 7.07 -7.46
C TRP A 121 -13.72 7.68 -8.28
N ALA A 122 -13.78 7.33 -9.57
CA ALA A 122 -15.01 7.53 -10.35
C ALA A 122 -16.00 6.39 -10.09
N GLU A 123 -17.27 6.66 -10.35
CA GLU A 123 -18.37 5.74 -10.02
C GLU A 123 -18.19 4.35 -10.62
N ASP A 124 -17.70 4.19 -11.85
CA ASP A 124 -17.53 2.88 -12.50
C ASP A 124 -16.20 2.17 -12.20
N THR A 125 -15.51 2.55 -11.13
CA THR A 125 -14.20 1.98 -10.78
C THR A 125 -14.34 0.71 -9.92
N PHE A 126 -13.58 -0.33 -10.24
CA PHE A 126 -13.45 -1.54 -9.42
C PHE A 126 -12.21 -1.44 -8.53
N VAL A 127 -12.36 -1.66 -7.22
CA VAL A 127 -11.26 -1.46 -6.26
C VAL A 127 -11.11 -2.68 -5.36
N ARG A 128 -9.89 -3.22 -5.31
CA ARG A 128 -9.46 -4.41 -4.57
C ARG A 128 -8.15 -4.13 -3.83
N PRO A 129 -8.18 -3.39 -2.70
CA PRO A 129 -7.02 -3.31 -1.85
C PRO A 129 -6.93 -4.60 -1.02
N ILE A 130 -5.72 -5.16 -0.94
CA ILE A 130 -5.38 -6.34 -0.15
C ILE A 130 -4.26 -5.90 0.76
N SER A 131 -4.44 -6.00 2.07
CA SER A 131 -3.44 -5.52 3.03
C SER A 131 -3.24 -6.51 4.16
N ALA A 132 -1.98 -6.73 4.54
CA ALA A 132 -1.62 -7.50 5.71
C ALA A 132 -0.61 -6.71 6.55
N VAL A 133 -0.73 -6.85 7.87
CA VAL A 133 0.09 -6.14 8.84
C VAL A 133 0.73 -7.14 9.78
N VAL A 134 2.06 -7.10 9.88
CA VAL A 134 2.85 -7.85 10.85
C VAL A 134 3.31 -6.89 11.94
N ILE A 135 2.87 -7.13 13.18
CA ILE A 135 3.18 -6.27 14.33
C ILE A 135 4.03 -7.08 15.32
N GLU A 136 5.24 -6.61 15.56
CA GLU A 136 6.14 -7.19 16.57
C GLU A 136 5.88 -6.61 17.97
N ASN A 137 6.50 -7.19 18.99
CA ASN A 137 6.27 -6.84 20.41
C ASN A 137 6.33 -5.32 20.68
N GLY A 138 5.29 -4.79 21.33
CA GLY A 138 5.20 -3.37 21.65
C GLY A 138 4.98 -2.45 20.44
N GLY A 139 4.80 -2.99 19.24
CA GLY A 139 4.42 -2.24 18.06
C GLY A 139 2.96 -1.77 18.13
N THR A 140 2.67 -0.61 17.53
CA THR A 140 1.33 -0.04 17.41
C THR A 140 1.05 0.30 15.95
N PHE A 141 -0.09 -0.19 15.44
CA PHE A 141 -0.59 0.15 14.11
C PHE A 141 -1.98 0.75 14.21
N ILE A 142 -2.17 1.90 13.57
CA ILE A 142 -3.45 2.60 13.51
C ILE A 142 -3.79 2.79 12.03
N SER A 143 -4.95 2.31 11.61
CA SER A 143 -5.45 2.44 10.24
C SER A 143 -6.68 3.31 10.20
N ASN A 144 -6.64 4.36 9.38
CA ASN A 144 -7.77 5.22 9.07
C ASN A 144 -8.06 5.09 7.57
N TYR A 145 -9.24 4.61 7.21
CA TYR A 145 -9.65 4.50 5.82
C TYR A 145 -10.76 5.50 5.50
N ILE A 146 -10.58 6.28 4.45
CA ILE A 146 -11.50 7.33 4.00
C ILE A 146 -11.78 7.11 2.51
N CYS A 147 -13.04 6.86 2.15
CA CYS A 147 -13.48 6.84 0.75
C CYS A 147 -14.40 8.04 0.50
N LEU A 148 -13.93 9.01 -0.29
CA LEU A 148 -14.60 10.31 -0.46
C LEU A 148 -15.76 10.30 -1.45
N LYS A 149 -15.79 9.31 -2.36
CA LYS A 149 -16.82 9.20 -3.40
C LYS A 149 -17.37 7.79 -3.49
N PRO A 150 -18.62 7.62 -3.96
CA PRO A 150 -19.15 6.33 -4.34
C PRO A 150 -18.22 5.64 -5.35
N VAL A 151 -18.14 4.32 -5.22
CA VAL A 151 -17.33 3.45 -6.08
C VAL A 151 -18.16 2.22 -6.40
N ARG A 152 -18.12 1.77 -7.65
CA ARG A 152 -18.96 0.66 -8.14
C ARG A 152 -18.83 -0.56 -7.26
N ASN A 153 -17.59 -0.89 -6.91
CA ASN A 153 -17.31 -2.07 -6.12
C ASN A 153 -15.98 -1.95 -5.37
N LEU A 154 -16.06 -1.98 -4.04
CA LEU A 154 -14.92 -1.96 -3.13
C LEU A 154 -14.98 -3.20 -2.22
N GLN A 155 -13.92 -4.00 -2.21
CA GLN A 155 -13.76 -5.15 -1.33
C GLN A 155 -12.32 -5.16 -0.79
N MET A 156 -12.16 -4.88 0.50
CA MET A 156 -10.84 -4.65 1.13
C MET A 156 -10.28 -5.86 1.88
N TYR A 157 -11.10 -6.88 2.12
CA TYR A 157 -10.70 -8.13 2.76
C TYR A 157 -11.38 -9.29 2.01
N PRO A 158 -10.99 -9.50 0.74
CA PRO A 158 -11.59 -10.53 -0.08
C PRO A 158 -11.32 -11.95 0.42
#